data_AF-A0A7V1D4X0-F1
#
_entry.id   AF-A0A7V1D4X0-F1
#
_cell.length_a   1.000
_cell.length_b   1.000
_cell.length_c   1.000
_cell.angle_alpha   90.00
_cell.angle_beta   90.00
_cell.angle_gamma   90.00
#
_symmetry.space_group_name_H-M   'P 1'
#
loop_
_entity.id
_entity.type
_entity.pdbx_description
1 polymer ?
#
loop_
_entity_poly.entity_id
_entity_poly.type
_entity_poly.pdbx_seq_one_letter_code
_entity_poly.pdbx_strand_id
1 'polypeptide(L)'
;MHFDYDEFGDLNTRRAGGTTADRVVYFRDYTGLEMMRVLREAVHNSPVKVWDYSPAVELLSNDSGGCSGAVISYLKSERYIQVKARSVIIATGGIGRVHLNGFPTSNHFGATGDGLSLAYRLGAKLRDLDSFQYHPTGLAYPKHLSGTLITEGVRSAGTWLLNNKGERFVDELGQRDHVAAAILRECREGRGIVTPNGDLGVWLDTAGLEHRNPGIIEKRFPKLLHLGERSGIDPREKPMLVYPTLHYQNGGVVINTDGQTNIPGLYCVGESSGGIHGKNRLMGNALLEIISFGRRAGKHAAEHKIRSHDHKKVSLGHVSRWRREMTLANLSMIQKSPLLFPEVVPKDESARYDGSTT
;
A
#
# COMPACT_ATOMS: atom_id res chain seq x y z
N MET A 1 14.22 12.02 -11.76
CA MET A 1 14.02 10.72 -11.09
C MET A 1 15.26 9.91 -11.33
N HIS A 2 15.94 9.52 -10.26
CA HIS A 2 17.14 8.69 -10.38
C HIS A 2 16.76 7.22 -10.54
N PHE A 3 17.50 6.53 -11.41
CA PHE A 3 17.52 5.09 -11.58
C PHE A 3 18.98 4.64 -11.62
N ASP A 4 19.22 3.37 -11.32
CA ASP A 4 20.55 2.80 -11.46
C ASP A 4 20.82 2.49 -12.94
N TYR A 5 22.02 2.83 -13.41
CA TYR A 5 22.48 2.56 -14.77
C TYR A 5 23.64 1.56 -14.75
N ASP A 6 23.81 0.83 -15.85
CA ASP A 6 25.02 0.04 -16.07
C ASP A 6 26.19 0.93 -16.57
N GLU A 7 27.31 0.30 -16.90
CA GLU A 7 28.51 1.00 -17.38
C GLU A 7 28.34 1.68 -18.74
N PHE A 8 27.32 1.31 -19.51
CA PHE A 8 26.98 1.87 -20.82
C PHE A 8 25.92 2.96 -20.74
N GLY A 9 25.35 3.20 -19.55
CA GLY A 9 24.28 4.18 -19.34
C GLY A 9 22.89 3.62 -19.59
N ASP A 10 22.72 2.31 -19.74
CA ASP A 10 21.42 1.66 -19.88
C ASP A 10 20.77 1.43 -18.51
N LEU A 11 19.44 1.41 -18.47
CA LEU A 11 18.69 1.22 -17.22
C LEU A 11 18.90 -0.20 -16.68
N ASN A 12 19.39 -0.29 -15.44
CA ASN A 12 19.42 -1.57 -14.75
C ASN A 12 18.01 -2.08 -14.48
N THR A 13 17.82 -3.37 -14.73
CA THR A 13 16.57 -4.07 -14.44
C THR A 13 16.83 -5.28 -13.57
N ARG A 14 15.78 -5.77 -12.90
CA ARG A 14 15.81 -7.04 -12.17
C ARG A 14 14.56 -7.85 -12.42
N ARG A 15 14.68 -9.16 -12.23
CA ARG A 15 13.57 -10.10 -12.26
C ARG A 15 12.69 -9.93 -11.02
N ALA A 16 11.38 -9.85 -11.24
CA ALA A 16 10.39 -9.94 -10.18
C ALA A 16 9.97 -11.40 -9.98
N GLY A 17 9.50 -11.73 -8.79
CA GLY A 17 8.88 -13.02 -8.54
C GLY A 17 7.69 -13.24 -9.48
N GLY A 18 7.60 -14.44 -10.06
CA GLY A 18 6.55 -14.82 -11.01
C GLY A 18 6.70 -14.20 -12.40
N THR A 19 7.84 -13.57 -12.75
CA THR A 19 8.10 -13.06 -14.11
C THR A 19 9.13 -13.92 -14.85
N THR A 20 9.14 -13.84 -16.17
CA THR A 20 10.10 -14.55 -17.04
C THR A 20 11.23 -13.67 -17.55
N ALA A 21 11.16 -12.36 -17.34
CA ALA A 21 12.15 -11.38 -17.80
C ALA A 21 12.55 -10.38 -16.70
N ASP A 22 13.75 -9.82 -16.86
CA ASP A 22 14.23 -8.66 -16.11
C ASP A 22 13.51 -7.42 -16.65
N ARG A 23 12.62 -6.84 -15.82
CA ARG A 23 11.74 -5.74 -16.26
C ARG A 23 11.48 -4.68 -15.21
N VAL A 24 11.95 -4.88 -13.99
CA VAL A 24 11.73 -3.94 -12.90
C VAL A 24 12.92 -2.99 -12.85
N VAL A 25 12.73 -1.75 -13.33
CA VAL A 25 13.69 -0.66 -13.13
C VAL A 25 13.69 -0.23 -11.66
N TYR A 26 14.85 0.21 -11.17
CA TYR A 26 15.01 0.52 -9.76
C TYR A 26 16.07 1.57 -9.48
N PHE A 27 15.99 2.12 -8.27
CA PHE A 27 17.05 2.92 -7.66
C PHE A 27 17.38 2.29 -6.31
N ARG A 28 18.45 1.49 -6.26
CA ARG A 28 18.81 0.65 -5.11
C ARG A 28 17.57 -0.11 -4.57
N ASP A 29 17.22 0.07 -3.31
CA ASP A 29 15.96 -0.33 -2.68
C ASP A 29 15.08 0.87 -2.26
N TYR A 30 15.34 2.04 -2.85
CA TYR A 30 14.66 3.32 -2.59
C TYR A 30 13.70 3.78 -3.69
N THR A 31 13.42 2.99 -4.73
CA THR A 31 12.62 3.43 -5.90
C THR A 31 11.35 4.21 -5.53
N GLY A 32 10.53 3.70 -4.60
CA GLY A 32 9.31 4.41 -4.18
C GLY A 32 9.57 5.74 -3.47
N LEU A 33 10.64 5.83 -2.66
CA LEU A 33 11.03 7.08 -1.99
C LEU A 33 11.50 8.13 -3.01
N GLU A 34 12.31 7.71 -3.98
CA GLU A 34 12.80 8.57 -5.05
C GLU A 34 11.66 9.07 -5.95
N MET A 35 10.70 8.20 -6.28
CA MET A 35 9.48 8.59 -7.00
C MET A 35 8.69 9.64 -6.22
N MET A 36 8.49 9.44 -4.92
CA MET A 36 7.76 10.39 -4.07
C MET A 36 8.49 11.73 -3.92
N ARG A 37 9.82 11.72 -3.79
CA ARG A 37 10.65 12.94 -3.75
C ARG A 37 10.40 13.81 -4.98
N VAL A 38 10.51 13.21 -6.17
CA VAL A 38 10.33 13.91 -7.45
C VAL A 38 8.89 14.40 -7.63
N LEU A 39 7.89 13.57 -7.33
CA LEU A 39 6.48 13.97 -7.45
C LEU A 39 6.12 15.10 -6.47
N ARG A 40 6.60 15.04 -5.23
CA ARG A 40 6.35 16.08 -4.22
C ARG A 40 6.99 17.41 -4.64
N GLU A 41 8.21 17.37 -5.16
CA GLU A 41 8.89 18.55 -5.71
C GLU A 41 8.13 19.13 -6.90
N ALA A 42 7.67 18.29 -7.84
CA ALA A 42 6.86 18.73 -8.96
C ALA A 42 5.54 19.39 -8.53
N VAL A 43 4.85 18.84 -7.52
CA VAL A 43 3.62 19.42 -6.96
C VAL A 43 3.92 20.75 -6.27
N HIS A 44 4.99 20.82 -5.49
CA HIS A 44 5.41 22.04 -4.79
C HIS A 44 5.69 23.19 -5.77
N ASN A 45 6.30 22.88 -6.92
CA ASN A 45 6.63 23.84 -7.97
C ASN A 45 5.48 24.10 -8.97
N SER A 46 4.26 23.68 -8.64
CA SER A 46 3.09 23.80 -9.51
C SER A 46 2.01 24.68 -8.86
N PRO A 47 0.99 25.15 -9.62
CA PRO A 47 -0.14 25.90 -9.05
C PRO A 47 -1.14 25.02 -8.27
N VAL A 48 -0.83 23.74 -8.04
CA VAL A 48 -1.72 22.83 -7.30
C VAL A 48 -1.84 23.28 -5.85
N LYS A 49 -3.07 23.54 -5.41
CA LYS A 49 -3.35 23.88 -4.01
C LYS A 49 -3.42 22.61 -3.16
N VAL A 50 -2.44 22.42 -2.29
CA VAL A 50 -2.37 21.29 -1.34
C VAL A 50 -2.97 21.69 0.01
N TRP A 51 -3.83 20.84 0.57
CA TRP A 51 -4.43 21.02 1.88
C TRP A 51 -3.97 19.89 2.79
N ASP A 52 -2.87 20.12 3.52
CA ASP A 52 -2.36 19.15 4.48
C ASP A 52 -3.29 19.02 5.69
N TYR A 53 -3.26 17.87 6.36
CA TYR A 53 -4.07 17.59 7.55
C TYR A 53 -5.56 17.88 7.34
N SER A 54 -6.09 17.48 6.18
CA SER A 54 -7.44 17.79 5.73
C SER A 54 -8.17 16.53 5.26
N PRO A 55 -8.40 15.54 6.14
CA PRO A 55 -8.99 14.27 5.72
C PRO A 55 -10.42 14.46 5.19
N ALA A 56 -10.74 13.75 4.11
CA ALA A 56 -12.10 13.69 3.58
C ALA A 56 -13.01 12.90 4.52
N VAL A 57 -14.17 13.45 4.81
CA VAL A 57 -15.16 12.89 5.74
C VAL A 57 -16.27 12.20 4.97
N GLU A 58 -16.73 12.83 3.90
CA GLU A 58 -17.74 12.26 3.01
C GLU A 58 -17.64 12.85 1.60
N LEU A 59 -18.06 12.11 0.58
CA LEU A 59 -18.26 12.64 -0.76
C LEU A 59 -19.57 13.43 -0.84
N LEU A 60 -19.72 14.24 -1.88
CA LEU A 60 -20.95 14.96 -2.14
C LEU A 60 -21.62 14.41 -3.40
N SER A 61 -22.93 14.22 -3.35
CA SER A 61 -23.73 13.79 -4.49
C SER A 61 -24.60 14.94 -5.03
N ASN A 62 -24.77 14.98 -6.35
CA ASN A 62 -25.79 15.81 -6.99
C ASN A 62 -27.12 15.05 -7.18
N ASP A 63 -28.12 15.74 -7.72
CA ASP A 63 -29.46 15.18 -7.94
C ASP A 63 -29.49 14.07 -9.01
N SER A 64 -28.52 14.04 -9.93
CA SER A 64 -28.36 12.98 -10.93
C SER A 64 -27.58 11.77 -10.42
N GLY A 65 -27.16 11.76 -9.14
CA GLY A 65 -26.41 10.67 -8.52
C GLY A 65 -24.91 10.67 -8.82
N GLY A 66 -24.40 11.69 -9.51
CA GLY A 66 -22.97 11.90 -9.74
C GLY A 66 -22.24 12.48 -8.51
N CYS A 67 -20.92 12.33 -8.50
CA CYS A 67 -20.05 12.94 -7.50
C CYS A 67 -19.82 14.42 -7.83
N SER A 68 -19.99 15.27 -6.83
CA SER A 68 -19.92 16.73 -6.98
C SER A 68 -18.98 17.43 -5.99
N GLY A 69 -18.07 16.66 -5.39
CA GLY A 69 -17.10 17.17 -4.42
C GLY A 69 -17.01 16.31 -3.15
N ALA A 70 -16.52 16.92 -2.08
CA ALA A 70 -16.37 16.28 -0.77
C ALA A 70 -16.57 17.27 0.38
N VAL A 71 -16.94 16.74 1.54
CA VAL A 71 -16.79 17.39 2.84
C VAL A 71 -15.45 16.95 3.40
N ILE A 72 -14.62 17.91 3.78
CA ILE A 72 -13.35 17.64 4.44
C ILE A 72 -13.37 18.20 5.86
N SER A 73 -12.65 17.56 6.78
CA SER A 73 -12.38 18.12 8.10
C SER A 73 -11.04 18.84 8.05
N TYR A 74 -11.05 20.17 8.16
CA TYR A 74 -9.82 20.95 8.14
C TYR A 74 -9.27 21.08 9.56
N LEU A 75 -8.29 20.25 9.90
CA LEU A 75 -7.85 20.07 11.28
C LEU A 75 -7.19 21.33 11.87
N LYS A 76 -6.57 22.16 11.04
CA LYS A 76 -5.95 23.41 11.49
C LYS A 76 -6.93 24.43 12.05
N SER A 77 -8.20 24.39 11.63
CA SER A 77 -9.23 25.31 12.12
C SER A 77 -10.46 24.61 12.71
N GLU A 78 -10.40 23.28 12.86
CA GLU A 78 -11.46 22.44 13.42
C GLU A 78 -12.83 22.64 12.75
N ARG A 79 -12.83 22.88 11.43
CA ARG A 79 -14.04 23.13 10.64
C ARG A 79 -14.24 22.12 9.54
N TYR A 80 -15.50 21.80 9.29
CA TYR A 80 -15.88 21.12 8.06
C TYR A 80 -15.95 22.11 6.91
N ILE A 81 -15.32 21.75 5.78
CA ILE A 81 -15.34 22.56 4.56
C ILE A 81 -15.99 21.75 3.46
N GLN A 82 -16.98 22.34 2.80
CA GLN A 82 -17.59 21.77 1.61
C GLN A 82 -16.78 22.20 0.37
N VAL A 83 -16.11 21.25 -0.27
CA VAL A 83 -15.38 21.47 -1.52
C VAL A 83 -16.26 20.97 -2.66
N LYS A 84 -16.72 21.89 -3.51
CA LYS A 84 -17.44 21.54 -4.75
C LYS A 84 -16.42 21.32 -5.86
N ALA A 85 -16.52 20.19 -6.55
CA ALA A 85 -15.61 19.85 -7.64
C ALA A 85 -16.37 19.19 -8.78
N ARG A 86 -15.87 19.41 -9.99
CA ARG A 86 -16.40 18.81 -11.22
C ARG A 86 -16.09 17.32 -11.32
N SER A 87 -14.91 16.97 -10.85
CA SER A 87 -14.36 15.63 -10.82
C SER A 87 -13.67 15.44 -9.48
N VAL A 88 -13.84 14.26 -8.88
CA VAL A 88 -13.16 13.84 -7.65
C VAL A 88 -12.37 12.58 -7.95
N ILE A 89 -11.09 12.56 -7.58
CA ILE A 89 -10.20 11.39 -7.74
C ILE A 89 -9.86 10.86 -6.36
N ILE A 90 -10.23 9.61 -6.07
CA ILE A 90 -9.83 8.90 -4.86
C ILE A 90 -8.45 8.27 -5.09
N ALA A 91 -7.48 8.67 -4.27
CA ALA A 91 -6.11 8.14 -4.27
C ALA A 91 -5.62 7.87 -2.83
N THR A 92 -6.47 7.27 -2.00
CA THR A 92 -6.31 7.19 -0.54
C THR A 92 -5.48 5.99 -0.06
N GLY A 93 -4.94 5.17 -0.96
CA GLY A 93 -4.20 3.96 -0.60
C GLY A 93 -5.11 2.78 -0.21
N GLY A 94 -4.52 1.74 0.37
CA GLY A 94 -5.20 0.49 0.73
C GLY A 94 -5.80 0.47 2.15
N ILE A 95 -6.20 -0.73 2.57
CA ILE A 95 -6.81 -1.03 3.88
C ILE A 95 -5.94 -1.96 4.76
N GLY A 96 -4.62 -1.98 4.56
CA GLY A 96 -3.73 -2.93 5.24
C GLY A 96 -3.67 -2.81 6.78
N ARG A 97 -4.23 -1.75 7.39
CA ARG A 97 -4.29 -1.59 8.85
C ARG A 97 -5.44 -2.31 9.54
N VAL A 98 -6.30 -3.01 8.80
CA VAL A 98 -7.29 -3.91 9.42
C VAL A 98 -6.68 -5.19 9.99
N HIS A 99 -5.38 -5.43 9.75
CA HIS A 99 -4.65 -6.60 10.27
C HIS A 99 -5.41 -7.91 10.00
N LEU A 100 -5.82 -8.09 8.73
CA LEU A 100 -6.63 -9.23 8.32
C LEU A 100 -6.01 -10.56 8.79
N ASN A 101 -6.83 -11.37 9.46
CA ASN A 101 -6.44 -12.66 10.05
C ASN A 101 -5.32 -12.57 11.09
N GLY A 102 -5.17 -11.42 11.77
CA GLY A 102 -4.18 -11.23 12.83
C GLY A 102 -2.74 -11.08 12.33
N PHE A 103 -2.52 -10.99 11.02
CA PHE A 103 -1.18 -10.83 10.47
C PHE A 103 -0.61 -9.43 10.77
N PRO A 104 0.71 -9.32 11.00
CA PRO A 104 1.38 -8.03 10.97
C PRO A 104 1.24 -7.40 9.57
N THR A 105 1.43 -6.09 9.48
CA THR A 105 1.24 -5.35 8.24
C THR A 105 2.44 -4.45 7.95
N SER A 106 2.83 -4.38 6.68
CA SER A 106 3.85 -3.43 6.23
C SER A 106 3.26 -2.04 5.91
N ASN A 107 1.95 -1.88 6.08
CA ASN A 107 1.23 -0.69 5.68
C ASN A 107 1.41 0.43 6.70
N HIS A 108 1.44 1.67 6.20
CA HIS A 108 1.42 2.86 7.03
C HIS A 108 0.13 2.93 7.87
N PHE A 109 0.17 3.62 9.02
CA PHE A 109 -0.98 3.76 9.92
C PHE A 109 -2.23 4.36 9.26
N GLY A 110 -2.05 5.14 8.20
CA GLY A 110 -3.16 5.73 7.41
C GLY A 110 -3.80 4.80 6.39
N ALA A 111 -3.37 3.55 6.24
CA ALA A 111 -3.98 2.59 5.29
C ALA A 111 -5.25 1.95 5.88
N THR A 112 -6.28 2.77 6.11
CA THR A 112 -7.53 2.43 6.80
C THR A 112 -8.70 2.16 5.85
N GLY A 113 -8.49 2.22 4.53
CA GLY A 113 -9.55 1.95 3.54
C GLY A 113 -10.62 3.04 3.43
N ASP A 114 -10.28 4.28 3.80
CA ASP A 114 -11.21 5.40 3.83
C ASP A 114 -11.92 5.64 2.48
N GLY A 115 -11.15 5.71 1.39
CA GLY A 115 -11.70 5.92 0.05
C GLY A 115 -12.64 4.81 -0.42
N LEU A 116 -12.45 3.57 0.03
CA LEU A 116 -13.36 2.47 -0.29
C LEU A 116 -14.73 2.69 0.35
N SER A 117 -14.74 3.10 1.63
CA SER A 117 -15.96 3.38 2.38
C SER A 117 -16.73 4.55 1.77
N LEU A 118 -16.00 5.62 1.42
CA LEU A 118 -16.56 6.80 0.75
C LEU A 118 -17.17 6.45 -0.61
N ALA A 119 -16.43 5.73 -1.45
CA ALA A 119 -16.90 5.32 -2.77
C ALA A 119 -18.13 4.40 -2.68
N TYR A 120 -18.10 3.42 -1.77
CA TYR A 120 -19.19 2.48 -1.54
C TYR A 120 -20.49 3.18 -1.15
N ARG A 121 -20.43 4.11 -0.18
CA ARG A 121 -21.62 4.85 0.27
C ARG A 121 -22.21 5.73 -0.83
N LEU A 122 -21.39 6.22 -1.75
CA LEU A 122 -21.86 6.96 -2.92
C LEU A 122 -22.47 6.05 -4.00
N GLY A 123 -22.30 4.73 -3.90
CA GLY A 123 -22.82 3.73 -4.84
C GLY A 123 -21.80 3.26 -5.88
N ALA A 124 -20.51 3.54 -5.68
CA ALA A 124 -19.46 2.98 -6.52
C ALA A 124 -19.37 1.46 -6.30
N LYS A 125 -19.23 0.70 -7.40
CA LYS A 125 -19.03 -0.74 -7.34
C LYS A 125 -17.65 -1.06 -6.79
N LEU A 126 -17.58 -2.06 -5.92
CA LEU A 126 -16.33 -2.63 -5.43
C LEU A 126 -16.14 -4.03 -6.01
N ARG A 127 -14.89 -4.48 -6.16
CA ARG A 127 -14.54 -5.83 -6.61
C ARG A 127 -13.37 -6.40 -5.82
N ASP A 128 -13.31 -7.73 -5.77
CA ASP A 128 -12.17 -8.48 -5.23
C ASP A 128 -11.77 -8.10 -3.80
N LEU A 129 -12.74 -7.67 -2.96
CA LEU A 129 -12.51 -7.21 -1.58
C LEU A 129 -11.97 -8.30 -0.64
N ASP A 130 -12.06 -9.56 -1.05
CA ASP A 130 -11.47 -10.73 -0.42
C ASP A 130 -9.98 -10.90 -0.76
N SER A 131 -9.45 -10.16 -1.73
CA SER A 131 -8.09 -10.34 -2.24
C SER A 131 -7.07 -9.41 -1.59
N PHE A 132 -6.32 -10.02 -0.68
CA PHE A 132 -5.19 -9.40 -0.01
C PHE A 132 -3.90 -10.16 -0.30
N GLN A 133 -2.85 -9.41 -0.56
CA GLN A 133 -1.52 -9.97 -0.75
C GLN A 133 -0.72 -9.92 0.54
N TYR A 134 -0.17 -11.07 0.89
CA TYR A 134 0.82 -11.23 1.94
C TYR A 134 2.21 -11.22 1.31
N HIS A 135 3.06 -10.28 1.68
CA HIS A 135 4.45 -10.27 1.26
C HIS A 135 5.21 -11.38 2.00
N PRO A 136 6.01 -12.23 1.31
CA PRO A 136 6.69 -13.35 1.96
C PRO A 136 7.68 -12.92 3.05
N THR A 137 8.40 -11.82 2.82
CA THR A 137 9.53 -11.38 3.65
C THR A 137 9.19 -10.13 4.46
N GLY A 138 8.24 -10.23 5.38
CA GLY A 138 8.09 -9.25 6.47
C GLY A 138 8.95 -9.68 7.66
N LEU A 139 9.58 -8.74 8.35
CA LEU A 139 10.42 -9.06 9.50
C LEU A 139 9.58 -9.70 10.60
N ALA A 140 10.03 -10.83 11.14
CA ALA A 140 9.36 -11.55 12.22
C ALA A 140 9.94 -11.20 13.61
N TYR A 141 11.22 -10.83 13.66
CA TYR A 141 11.92 -10.47 14.89
C TYR A 141 12.90 -9.30 14.65
N PRO A 142 13.02 -8.33 15.57
CA PRO A 142 12.33 -8.21 16.86
C PRO A 142 10.86 -7.77 16.75
N LYS A 143 10.07 -8.04 17.79
CA LYS A 143 8.60 -7.83 17.80
C LYS A 143 8.15 -6.41 17.45
N HIS A 144 8.91 -5.40 17.85
CA HIS A 144 8.54 -4.00 17.59
C HIS A 144 8.70 -3.60 16.11
N LEU A 145 9.45 -4.38 15.32
CA LEU A 145 9.60 -4.22 13.87
C LEU A 145 8.80 -5.26 13.07
N SER A 146 7.97 -6.07 13.74
CA SER A 146 7.20 -7.13 13.09
C SER A 146 6.34 -6.57 11.95
N GLY A 147 6.45 -7.15 10.76
CA GLY A 147 5.77 -6.67 9.56
C GLY A 147 6.55 -5.64 8.75
N THR A 148 7.72 -5.19 9.21
CA THR A 148 8.57 -4.29 8.40
C THR A 148 9.03 -5.04 7.15
N LEU A 149 8.82 -4.43 5.99
CA LEU A 149 9.09 -5.06 4.71
C LEU A 149 10.59 -5.19 4.44
N ILE A 150 11.06 -6.41 4.16
CA ILE A 150 12.30 -6.64 3.41
C ILE A 150 11.94 -6.80 1.94
N THR A 151 12.52 -5.96 1.08
CA THR A 151 12.16 -5.89 -0.35
C THR A 151 12.34 -7.24 -1.04
N GLU A 152 11.41 -7.59 -1.93
CA GLU A 152 11.55 -8.73 -2.85
C GLU A 152 12.82 -8.64 -3.70
N GLY A 153 13.37 -7.43 -3.88
CA GLY A 153 14.66 -7.24 -4.51
C GLY A 153 15.82 -8.01 -3.86
N VAL A 154 15.75 -8.31 -2.56
CA VAL A 154 16.73 -9.14 -1.85
C VAL A 154 16.62 -10.60 -2.28
N ARG A 155 15.39 -11.13 -2.43
CA ARG A 155 15.15 -12.44 -3.04
C ARG A 155 15.64 -12.51 -4.48
N SER A 156 15.35 -11.47 -5.28
CA SER A 156 15.85 -11.37 -6.65
C SER A 156 17.37 -11.33 -6.77
N ALA A 157 18.09 -11.00 -5.69
CA ALA A 157 19.54 -11.01 -5.67
C ALA A 157 20.15 -12.38 -5.33
N GLY A 158 19.34 -13.38 -4.95
CA GLY A 158 19.80 -14.75 -4.72
C GLY A 158 19.94 -15.16 -3.25
N THR A 159 19.19 -14.52 -2.33
CA THR A 159 19.00 -15.09 -0.98
C THR A 159 18.21 -16.38 -1.04
N TRP A 160 18.47 -17.29 -0.10
CA TRP A 160 17.64 -18.47 0.11
C TRP A 160 16.67 -18.28 1.28
N LEU A 161 15.50 -18.92 1.18
CA LEU A 161 14.61 -19.13 2.32
C LEU A 161 14.91 -20.49 2.94
N LEU A 162 15.33 -20.49 4.20
CA LEU A 162 15.77 -21.67 4.93
C LEU A 162 14.89 -21.93 6.16
N ASN A 163 14.54 -23.19 6.40
CA ASN A 163 13.77 -23.60 7.57
C ASN A 163 14.67 -23.77 8.83
N ASN A 164 14.12 -24.27 9.93
CA ASN A 164 14.88 -24.47 11.18
C ASN A 164 15.97 -25.56 11.12
N LYS A 165 16.00 -26.36 10.05
CA LYS A 165 17.05 -27.35 9.77
C LYS A 165 18.11 -26.83 8.80
N GLY A 166 17.98 -25.58 8.33
CA GLY A 166 18.84 -25.01 7.29
C GLY A 166 18.53 -25.51 5.88
N GLU A 167 17.37 -26.14 5.66
CA GLU A 167 16.98 -26.67 4.35
C GLU A 167 16.28 -25.58 3.52
N ARG A 168 16.67 -25.45 2.24
CA ARG A 168 15.96 -24.61 1.26
C ARG A 168 14.68 -25.31 0.81
N PHE A 169 13.54 -24.63 0.89
CA PHE A 169 12.22 -25.26 0.70
C PHE A 169 11.34 -24.64 -0.40
N VAL A 170 11.77 -23.55 -1.06
CA VAL A 170 10.98 -22.88 -2.09
C VAL A 170 11.86 -22.18 -3.12
N ASP A 171 11.34 -21.98 -4.33
CA ASP A 171 11.90 -21.02 -5.29
C ASP A 171 11.52 -19.59 -4.87
N GLU A 172 12.52 -18.80 -4.48
CA GLU A 172 12.35 -17.44 -3.99
C GLU A 172 11.87 -16.46 -5.07
N LEU A 173 12.00 -16.84 -6.35
CA LEU A 173 11.44 -16.11 -7.49
C LEU A 173 10.04 -16.61 -7.90
N GLY A 174 9.42 -17.47 -7.09
CA GLY A 174 8.01 -17.80 -7.20
C GLY A 174 7.09 -16.60 -6.99
N GLN A 175 5.81 -16.77 -7.34
CA GLN A 175 4.77 -15.79 -7.06
C GLN A 175 4.59 -15.59 -5.54
N ARG A 176 4.20 -14.39 -5.11
CA ARG A 176 4.18 -14.01 -3.69
C ARG A 176 3.27 -14.90 -2.83
N ASP A 177 2.09 -15.23 -3.34
CA ASP A 177 1.15 -16.17 -2.73
C ASP A 177 1.75 -17.57 -2.57
N HIS A 178 2.44 -18.10 -3.59
CA HIS A 178 3.12 -19.39 -3.51
C HIS A 178 4.23 -19.39 -2.46
N VAL A 179 5.11 -18.38 -2.47
CA VAL A 179 6.22 -18.27 -1.52
C VAL A 179 5.70 -18.05 -0.10
N ALA A 180 4.70 -17.19 0.09
CA ALA A 180 4.07 -16.98 1.39
C ALA A 180 3.42 -18.26 1.92
N ALA A 181 2.68 -19.00 1.07
CA ALA A 181 2.06 -20.27 1.45
C ALA A 181 3.09 -21.33 1.83
N ALA A 182 4.24 -21.39 1.14
CA ALA A 182 5.34 -22.28 1.50
C ALA A 182 5.90 -21.96 2.90
N ILE A 183 6.10 -20.68 3.22
CA ILE A 183 6.56 -20.27 4.56
C ILE A 183 5.54 -20.65 5.64
N LEU A 184 4.25 -20.38 5.41
CA LEU A 184 3.18 -20.76 6.34
C LEU A 184 3.16 -22.28 6.58
N ARG A 185 3.37 -23.07 5.53
CA ARG A 185 3.41 -24.53 5.62
C ARG A 185 4.61 -25.02 6.46
N GLU A 186 5.81 -24.50 6.22
CA GLU A 186 7.00 -24.85 7.01
C GLU A 186 6.75 -24.58 8.50
N CYS A 187 6.21 -23.40 8.84
CA CYS A 187 5.91 -23.03 10.21
C CYS A 187 4.84 -23.94 10.84
N ARG A 188 3.75 -24.23 10.11
CA ARG A 188 2.67 -25.11 10.58
C ARG A 188 3.12 -26.55 10.81
N GLU A 189 4.06 -27.04 10.02
CA GLU A 189 4.58 -28.40 10.12
C GLU A 189 5.78 -28.52 11.10
N GLY A 190 5.99 -27.50 11.95
CA GLY A 190 7.03 -27.51 12.99
C GLY A 190 8.46 -27.32 12.47
N ARG A 191 8.62 -26.94 11.20
CA ARG A 191 9.92 -26.63 10.58
C ARG A 191 10.24 -25.14 10.58
N GLY A 192 9.35 -24.31 11.12
CA GLY A 192 9.63 -22.89 11.37
C GLY A 192 10.55 -22.68 12.59
N ILE A 193 11.07 -21.46 12.69
CA ILE A 193 11.79 -20.96 13.85
C ILE A 193 10.77 -20.28 14.78
N VAL A 194 10.86 -20.59 16.07
CA VAL A 194 10.06 -19.96 17.12
C VAL A 194 10.93 -18.91 17.81
N THR A 195 10.46 -17.66 17.82
CA THR A 195 11.13 -16.57 18.55
C THR A 195 10.92 -16.70 20.06
N PRO A 196 11.70 -15.98 20.90
CA PRO A 196 11.46 -15.95 22.35
C PRO A 196 10.05 -15.50 22.75
N ASN A 197 9.35 -14.75 21.89
CA ASN A 197 7.98 -14.28 22.12
C ASN A 197 6.91 -15.20 21.54
N GLY A 198 7.28 -16.38 21.02
CA GLY A 198 6.37 -17.35 20.44
C GLY A 198 5.95 -17.07 18.99
N ASP A 199 6.42 -15.98 18.37
CA ASP A 199 6.19 -15.73 16.95
C ASP A 199 6.97 -16.70 16.07
N LEU A 200 6.43 -17.01 14.89
CA LEU A 200 7.01 -17.94 13.92
C LEU A 200 7.72 -17.21 12.78
N GLY A 201 8.71 -17.86 12.17
CA GLY A 201 9.39 -17.36 10.99
C GLY A 201 10.27 -18.41 10.31
N VAL A 202 10.89 -18.02 9.21
CA VAL A 202 11.94 -18.75 8.50
C VAL A 202 13.13 -17.82 8.30
N TRP A 203 14.30 -18.36 8.01
CA TRP A 203 15.48 -17.56 7.71
C TRP A 203 15.46 -17.06 6.27
N LEU A 204 15.71 -15.77 6.09
CA LEU A 204 16.17 -15.19 4.84
C LEU A 204 17.69 -15.11 4.89
N ASP A 205 18.38 -15.91 4.08
CA ASP A 205 19.84 -16.05 4.05
C ASP A 205 20.54 -14.83 3.43
N THR A 206 20.50 -13.70 4.14
CA THR A 206 21.18 -12.44 3.74
C THR A 206 22.68 -12.53 3.92
N ALA A 207 23.15 -13.21 4.97
CA ALA A 207 24.58 -13.43 5.20
C ALA A 207 25.21 -14.29 4.11
N GLY A 208 24.56 -15.38 3.71
CA GLY A 208 25.03 -16.20 2.59
C GLY A 208 24.97 -15.44 1.26
N LEU A 209 24.00 -14.55 1.06
CA LEU A 209 24.00 -13.66 -0.12
C LEU A 209 25.24 -12.77 -0.15
N GLU A 210 25.58 -12.14 0.98
CA GLU A 210 26.77 -11.29 1.11
C GLU A 210 28.06 -12.09 0.91
N HIS A 211 28.17 -13.27 1.51
CA HIS A 211 29.34 -14.14 1.35
C HIS A 211 29.55 -14.55 -0.12
N ARG A 212 28.47 -14.90 -0.83
CA ARG A 212 28.51 -15.27 -2.25
C ARG A 212 28.77 -14.06 -3.17
N ASN A 213 28.41 -12.85 -2.73
CA ASN A 213 28.58 -11.61 -3.49
C ASN A 213 29.04 -10.46 -2.57
N PRO A 214 30.32 -10.40 -2.19
CA PRO A 214 30.81 -9.41 -1.23
C PRO A 214 30.48 -7.96 -1.64
N GLY A 215 29.95 -7.17 -0.70
CA GLY A 215 29.56 -5.77 -0.88
C GLY A 215 28.18 -5.55 -1.51
N ILE A 216 27.43 -6.62 -1.84
CA ILE A 216 26.12 -6.49 -2.49
C ILE A 216 25.10 -5.77 -1.61
N ILE A 217 25.09 -6.05 -0.29
CA ILE A 217 24.13 -5.45 0.63
C ILE A 217 24.36 -3.95 0.72
N GLU A 218 25.60 -3.51 0.90
CA GLU A 218 25.94 -2.09 0.99
C GLU A 218 25.64 -1.33 -0.31
N LYS A 219 26.00 -1.94 -1.45
CA LYS A 219 25.82 -1.30 -2.77
C LYS A 219 24.36 -1.22 -3.20
N ARG A 220 23.57 -2.28 -2.97
CA ARG A 220 22.21 -2.43 -3.56
C ARG A 220 21.07 -2.34 -2.54
N PHE A 221 21.34 -2.64 -1.27
CA PHE A 221 20.32 -2.76 -0.22
C PHE A 221 20.61 -1.93 1.05
N PRO A 222 20.90 -0.62 0.93
CA PRO A 222 21.11 0.25 2.09
C PRO A 222 19.93 0.30 3.07
N LYS A 223 18.67 0.12 2.64
CA LYS A 223 17.57 0.01 3.62
C LYS A 223 17.64 -1.26 4.45
N LEU A 224 18.18 -2.34 3.89
CA LEU A 224 18.37 -3.59 4.63
C LEU A 224 19.41 -3.38 5.74
N LEU A 225 20.49 -2.61 5.49
CA LEU A 225 21.44 -2.22 6.53
C LEU A 225 20.77 -1.40 7.64
N HIS A 226 20.00 -0.38 7.27
CA HIS A 226 19.29 0.44 8.25
C HIS A 226 18.25 -0.36 9.06
N LEU A 227 17.58 -1.32 8.42
CA LEU A 227 16.70 -2.26 9.12
C LEU A 227 17.49 -3.15 10.08
N GLY A 228 18.67 -3.59 9.65
CA GLY A 228 19.62 -4.35 10.46
C GLY A 228 20.01 -3.60 11.74
N GLU A 229 20.44 -2.35 11.62
CA GLU A 229 20.76 -1.46 12.73
C GLU A 229 19.59 -1.34 13.72
N ARG A 230 18.39 -1.04 13.22
CA ARG A 230 17.18 -0.94 14.06
C ARG A 230 16.80 -2.24 14.74
N SER A 231 17.10 -3.37 14.13
CA SER A 231 16.82 -4.70 14.67
C SER A 231 17.93 -5.24 15.59
N GLY A 232 19.12 -4.60 15.59
CA GLY A 232 20.32 -5.13 16.26
C GLY A 232 20.94 -6.35 15.57
N ILE A 233 20.64 -6.56 14.28
CA ILE A 233 21.09 -7.72 13.48
C ILE A 233 21.80 -7.19 12.25
N ASP A 234 23.10 -7.46 12.12
CA ASP A 234 23.82 -7.15 10.88
C ASP A 234 23.45 -8.17 9.79
N PRO A 235 22.75 -7.76 8.70
CA PRO A 235 22.30 -8.67 7.66
C PRO A 235 23.44 -9.25 6.81
N ARG A 236 24.66 -8.69 6.91
CA ARG A 236 25.87 -9.20 6.25
C ARG A 236 26.42 -10.45 6.96
N GLU A 237 26.23 -10.51 8.27
CA GLU A 237 26.79 -11.54 9.13
C GLU A 237 25.75 -12.58 9.56
N LYS A 238 24.48 -12.18 9.66
CA LYS A 238 23.39 -13.03 10.15
C LYS A 238 22.17 -13.01 9.22
N PRO A 239 21.46 -14.14 9.08
CA PRO A 239 20.20 -14.17 8.33
C PRO A 239 19.11 -13.36 9.05
N MET A 240 18.18 -12.80 8.28
CA MET A 240 17.03 -12.09 8.83
C MET A 240 15.87 -13.06 9.04
N LEU A 241 15.21 -13.01 10.20
CA LEU A 241 14.03 -13.83 10.45
C LEU A 241 12.79 -13.19 9.83
N VAL A 242 12.10 -13.92 8.94
CA VAL A 242 10.98 -13.42 8.17
C VAL A 242 9.72 -14.28 8.28
N TYR A 243 8.56 -13.66 8.13
CA TYR A 243 7.26 -14.30 8.08
C TYR A 243 6.30 -13.50 7.17
N PRO A 244 5.29 -14.14 6.55
CA PRO A 244 4.36 -13.45 5.70
C PRO A 244 3.66 -12.29 6.43
N THR A 245 3.44 -11.20 5.72
CA THR A 245 2.94 -9.94 6.26
C THR A 245 1.93 -9.32 5.32
N LEU A 246 0.80 -8.84 5.85
CA LEU A 246 -0.22 -8.15 5.06
C LEU A 246 0.39 -6.92 4.40
N HIS A 247 0.30 -6.85 3.07
CA HIS A 247 1.13 -5.91 2.32
C HIS A 247 0.34 -5.04 1.34
N TYR A 248 -0.58 -5.63 0.57
CA TYR A 248 -1.27 -4.90 -0.48
C TYR A 248 -2.69 -5.41 -0.69
N GLN A 249 -3.63 -4.50 -0.95
CA GLN A 249 -5.02 -4.83 -1.30
C GLN A 249 -5.16 -4.90 -2.83
N ASN A 250 -5.51 -6.06 -3.40
CA ASN A 250 -5.72 -6.17 -4.85
C ASN A 250 -7.14 -5.76 -5.29
N GLY A 251 -8.12 -5.93 -4.39
CA GLY A 251 -9.49 -5.45 -4.58
C GLY A 251 -9.62 -3.95 -4.40
N GLY A 252 -10.81 -3.42 -4.67
CA GLY A 252 -11.07 -1.99 -4.51
C GLY A 252 -12.20 -1.49 -5.39
N VAL A 253 -12.21 -0.18 -5.63
CA VAL A 253 -13.21 0.49 -6.47
C VAL A 253 -13.04 0.04 -7.93
N VAL A 254 -14.15 -0.36 -8.56
CA VAL A 254 -14.19 -0.71 -9.98
C VAL A 254 -13.96 0.54 -10.82
N ILE A 255 -12.96 0.48 -11.70
CA ILE A 255 -12.62 1.57 -12.62
C ILE A 255 -12.57 1.07 -14.07
N ASN A 256 -12.84 1.98 -15.01
CA ASN A 256 -12.52 1.77 -16.41
C ASN A 256 -11.04 2.08 -16.69
N THR A 257 -10.66 2.03 -17.96
CA THR A 257 -9.28 2.27 -18.38
C THR A 257 -8.80 3.68 -18.02
N ASP A 258 -9.67 4.67 -17.97
CA ASP A 258 -9.32 6.06 -17.62
C ASP A 258 -9.42 6.36 -16.12
N GLY A 259 -9.60 5.34 -15.28
CA GLY A 259 -9.74 5.49 -13.83
C GLY A 259 -11.12 5.97 -13.38
N GLN A 260 -12.10 6.07 -14.29
CA GLN A 260 -13.45 6.50 -13.98
C GLN A 260 -14.25 5.34 -13.38
N THR A 261 -15.03 5.64 -12.34
CA THR A 261 -15.96 4.66 -11.72
C THR A 261 -17.30 4.61 -12.47
N ASN A 262 -18.23 3.79 -11.99
CA ASN A 262 -19.63 3.83 -12.47
C ASN A 262 -20.40 5.09 -12.05
N ILE A 263 -19.84 5.94 -11.19
CA ILE A 263 -20.45 7.18 -10.74
C ILE A 263 -19.88 8.35 -11.57
N PRO A 264 -20.72 9.11 -12.30
CA PRO A 264 -20.27 10.29 -13.04
C PRO A 264 -19.52 11.27 -12.14
N GLY A 265 -18.41 11.82 -12.64
CA GLY A 265 -17.54 12.73 -11.87
C GLY A 265 -16.66 12.06 -10.81
N LEU A 266 -16.78 10.74 -10.54
CA LEU A 266 -15.92 10.03 -9.60
C LEU A 266 -14.89 9.14 -10.31
N TYR A 267 -13.64 9.29 -9.89
CA TYR A 267 -12.49 8.52 -10.34
C TYR A 267 -11.79 7.88 -9.14
N CYS A 268 -11.03 6.82 -9.40
CA CYS A 268 -10.20 6.16 -8.40
C CYS A 268 -8.90 5.66 -9.04
N VAL A 269 -7.79 5.75 -8.32
CA VAL A 269 -6.46 5.33 -8.79
C VAL A 269 -5.63 4.72 -7.66
N GLY A 270 -4.63 3.94 -8.04
CA GLY A 270 -3.72 3.28 -7.10
C GLY A 270 -4.41 2.19 -6.31
N GLU A 271 -3.88 1.88 -5.11
CA GLU A 271 -4.32 0.76 -4.28
C GLU A 271 -5.78 0.87 -3.78
N SER A 272 -6.42 2.03 -3.92
CA SER A 272 -7.87 2.15 -3.67
C SER A 272 -8.73 1.54 -4.79
N SER A 273 -8.15 1.31 -5.97
CA SER A 273 -8.82 0.72 -7.13
C SER A 273 -8.63 -0.80 -7.18
N GLY A 274 -9.62 -1.50 -7.75
CA GLY A 274 -9.63 -2.95 -7.85
C GLY A 274 -9.57 -3.46 -9.28
N GLY A 275 -9.04 -4.67 -9.45
CA GLY A 275 -9.15 -5.46 -10.68
C GLY A 275 -7.93 -5.45 -11.60
N ILE A 276 -7.06 -4.43 -11.53
CA ILE A 276 -5.83 -4.36 -12.35
C ILE A 276 -4.89 -5.54 -12.06
N HIS A 277 -4.79 -5.92 -10.79
CA HIS A 277 -3.86 -6.96 -10.33
C HIS A 277 -4.53 -8.35 -10.16
N GLY A 278 -5.81 -8.47 -10.49
CA GLY A 278 -6.59 -9.68 -10.22
C GLY A 278 -6.52 -10.07 -8.75
N LYS A 279 -6.14 -11.32 -8.47
CA LYS A 279 -6.03 -11.85 -7.10
C LYS A 279 -4.61 -11.89 -6.53
N ASN A 280 -3.60 -11.57 -7.34
CA ASN A 280 -2.19 -11.65 -6.92
C ASN A 280 -1.32 -10.68 -7.73
N ARG A 281 -0.88 -9.59 -7.09
CA ARG A 281 -0.07 -8.56 -7.72
C ARG A 281 1.39 -8.97 -7.91
N LEU A 282 1.96 -8.71 -9.08
CA LEU A 282 3.40 -8.84 -9.33
C LEU A 282 4.20 -7.66 -8.76
N MET A 283 5.45 -7.91 -8.35
CA MET A 283 6.37 -6.85 -7.93
C MET A 283 6.55 -5.81 -9.05
N GLY A 284 6.75 -4.54 -8.66
CA GLY A 284 6.94 -3.41 -9.57
C GLY A 284 5.64 -2.82 -10.11
N ASN A 285 4.58 -3.63 -10.26
CA ASN A 285 3.33 -3.17 -10.90
C ASN A 285 2.55 -2.12 -10.09
N ALA A 286 2.65 -2.09 -8.75
CA ALA A 286 1.95 -1.08 -7.93
C ALA A 286 2.45 0.35 -8.21
N LEU A 287 3.77 0.52 -8.37
CA LEU A 287 4.35 1.84 -8.69
C LEU A 287 4.03 2.25 -10.13
N LEU A 288 4.00 1.29 -11.05
CA LEU A 288 3.59 1.53 -12.43
C LEU A 288 2.10 1.95 -12.51
N GLU A 289 1.25 1.30 -11.74
CA GLU A 289 -0.18 1.61 -11.64
C GLU A 289 -0.41 3.07 -11.22
N ILE A 290 0.18 3.51 -10.10
CA ILE A 290 -0.09 4.87 -9.59
C ILE A 290 0.33 5.96 -10.58
N ILE A 291 1.43 5.77 -11.32
CA ILE A 291 1.89 6.75 -12.32
C ILE A 291 1.00 6.70 -13.56
N SER A 292 0.73 5.50 -14.08
CA SER A 292 -0.03 5.31 -15.31
C SER A 292 -1.48 5.77 -15.12
N PHE A 293 -2.19 5.23 -14.13
CA PHE A 293 -3.58 5.57 -13.88
C PHE A 293 -3.73 6.96 -13.28
N GLY A 294 -2.80 7.43 -12.46
CA GLY A 294 -2.81 8.82 -11.96
C GLY A 294 -2.79 9.84 -13.11
N ARG A 295 -1.90 9.66 -14.10
CA ARG A 295 -1.83 10.51 -15.29
C ARG A 295 -3.11 10.44 -16.12
N ARG A 296 -3.62 9.24 -16.36
CA ARG A 296 -4.82 9.01 -17.20
C ARG A 296 -6.07 9.59 -16.56
N ALA A 297 -6.31 9.29 -15.28
CA ALA A 297 -7.44 9.82 -14.54
C ALA A 297 -7.37 11.34 -14.43
N GLY A 298 -6.19 11.91 -14.16
CA GLY A 298 -6.00 13.36 -14.13
C GLY A 298 -6.39 14.04 -15.45
N LYS A 299 -5.93 13.49 -16.59
CA LYS A 299 -6.28 14.00 -17.93
C LYS A 299 -7.78 13.89 -18.18
N HIS A 300 -8.36 12.70 -17.99
CA HIS A 300 -9.77 12.47 -18.28
C HIS A 300 -10.69 13.28 -17.35
N ALA A 301 -10.34 13.40 -16.07
CA ALA A 301 -11.07 14.20 -15.10
C ALA A 301 -11.07 15.70 -15.45
N ALA A 302 -10.00 16.22 -16.04
CA ALA A 302 -9.91 17.61 -16.50
C ALA A 302 -10.77 17.88 -17.74
N GLU A 303 -10.87 16.90 -18.64
CA GLU A 303 -11.69 16.97 -19.86
C GLU A 303 -13.18 16.68 -19.60
N HIS A 304 -13.52 16.17 -18.42
CA HIS A 304 -14.89 15.83 -18.04
C HIS A 304 -15.82 17.06 -18.09
N LYS A 305 -16.71 17.07 -19.09
CA LYS A 305 -17.72 18.11 -19.25
C LYS A 305 -18.94 17.81 -18.38
N ILE A 306 -19.42 18.85 -17.72
CA ILE A 306 -20.64 18.79 -16.91
C ILE A 306 -21.79 19.45 -17.65
N ARG A 307 -22.99 18.87 -17.55
CA ARG A 307 -24.21 19.54 -18.01
C ARG A 307 -24.58 20.60 -16.98
N SER A 308 -25.11 21.73 -17.42
CA SER A 308 -25.41 22.92 -16.59
C SER A 308 -26.29 22.67 -15.34
N HIS A 309 -26.88 21.49 -15.20
CA HIS A 309 -27.76 21.09 -14.11
C HIS A 309 -27.06 20.26 -13.01
N ASP A 310 -25.89 19.67 -13.25
CA ASP A 310 -25.29 18.66 -12.36
C ASP A 310 -24.68 19.23 -11.06
N HIS A 311 -24.65 20.57 -10.87
CA HIS A 311 -24.12 21.21 -9.65
C HIS A 311 -25.09 22.20 -8.98
N LYS A 312 -26.34 22.31 -9.44
CA LYS A 312 -27.30 23.24 -8.84
C LYS A 312 -27.64 22.86 -7.40
N LYS A 313 -27.64 21.57 -7.08
CA LYS A 313 -27.88 21.04 -5.73
C LYS A 313 -26.82 19.99 -5.39
N VAL A 314 -26.17 20.18 -4.25
CA VAL A 314 -25.11 19.32 -3.74
C VAL A 314 -25.51 18.88 -2.34
N SER A 315 -25.51 17.58 -2.05
CA SER A 315 -26.04 17.05 -0.80
C SER A 315 -25.34 15.77 -0.33
N LEU A 316 -25.71 15.34 0.88
CA LEU A 316 -25.38 14.03 1.47
C LEU A 316 -26.55 13.04 1.34
N GLY A 317 -27.44 13.22 0.35
CA GLY A 317 -28.64 12.39 0.20
C GLY A 317 -28.34 10.89 0.06
N HIS A 318 -27.20 10.54 -0.55
CA HIS A 318 -26.73 9.14 -0.62
C HIS A 318 -26.45 8.55 0.76
N VAL A 319 -25.89 9.31 1.71
CA VAL A 319 -25.66 8.85 3.09
C VAL A 319 -26.99 8.57 3.78
N SER A 320 -27.98 9.44 3.62
CA SER A 320 -29.32 9.21 4.19
C SER A 320 -29.98 7.96 3.63
N ARG A 321 -29.82 7.68 2.33
CA ARG A 321 -30.29 6.43 1.71
C ARG A 321 -29.55 5.21 2.27
N TRP A 322 -28.22 5.27 2.32
CA TRP A 322 -27.38 4.21 2.87
C TRP A 322 -27.75 3.90 4.33
N ARG A 323 -27.95 4.92 5.19
CA ARG A 323 -28.42 4.72 6.57
C ARG A 323 -29.76 4.02 6.64
N ARG A 324 -30.71 4.41 5.78
CA ARG A 324 -32.02 3.74 5.71
C ARG A 324 -31.87 2.28 5.30
N GLU A 325 -31.03 1.98 4.32
CA GLU A 325 -30.75 0.60 3.88
C GLU A 325 -30.10 -0.23 4.99
N MET A 326 -29.13 0.33 5.72
CA MET A 326 -28.52 -0.32 6.88
C MET A 326 -29.56 -0.65 7.97
N THR A 327 -30.45 0.29 8.29
CA THR A 327 -31.54 0.07 9.25
C THR A 327 -32.50 -1.02 8.79
N LEU A 328 -32.91 -1.00 7.52
CA LEU A 328 -33.81 -2.01 6.96
C LEU A 328 -33.16 -3.41 6.91
N ALA A 329 -31.84 -3.47 6.73
CA ALA A 329 -31.06 -4.70 6.76
C ALA A 329 -30.68 -5.16 8.19
N ASN A 330 -31.11 -4.44 9.23
CA ASN A 330 -30.76 -4.70 10.63
C ASN A 330 -29.23 -4.77 10.88
N LEU A 331 -28.47 -3.92 10.17
CA LEU A 331 -27.02 -3.84 10.30
C LEU A 331 -26.60 -2.72 11.25
N SER A 332 -25.56 -2.99 12.04
CA SER A 332 -24.99 -2.01 12.98
C SER A 332 -24.37 -0.81 12.26
N MET A 333 -24.58 0.38 12.82
CA MET A 333 -23.95 1.63 12.40
C MET A 333 -22.99 2.20 13.46
N ILE A 334 -22.53 1.37 14.40
CA ILE A 334 -21.62 1.78 15.47
C ILE A 334 -20.24 2.13 14.92
N GLN A 335 -19.76 1.37 13.93
CA GLN A 335 -18.45 1.58 13.34
C GLN A 335 -18.44 2.87 12.51
N LYS A 336 -17.59 3.82 12.90
CA LYS A 336 -17.38 5.07 12.16
C LYS A 336 -16.36 4.86 11.03
N SER A 337 -16.65 5.41 9.86
CA SER A 337 -15.73 5.49 8.73
C SER A 337 -15.99 6.76 7.91
N PRO A 338 -14.97 7.44 7.37
CA PRO A 338 -13.53 7.16 7.45
C PRO A 338 -12.95 7.14 8.86
N LEU A 339 -11.89 6.37 9.07
CA LEU A 339 -11.21 6.30 10.37
C LEU A 339 -10.18 7.44 10.40
N LEU A 340 -10.67 8.69 10.53
CA LEU A 340 -9.86 9.92 10.41
C LEU A 340 -8.65 9.94 11.35
N PHE A 341 -8.80 9.32 12.52
CA PHE A 341 -7.75 9.16 13.53
C PHE A 341 -7.71 7.69 13.93
N PRO A 342 -6.95 6.84 13.23
CA PRO A 342 -6.77 5.46 13.66
C PRO A 342 -6.11 5.44 15.02
N GLU A 343 -6.58 4.56 15.91
CA GLU A 343 -5.87 4.29 17.16
C GLU A 343 -4.47 3.80 16.82
N VAL A 344 -3.47 4.63 17.13
CA VAL A 344 -2.10 4.16 17.21
C VAL A 344 -2.08 3.28 18.44
N VAL A 345 -2.08 1.96 18.27
CA VAL A 345 -1.86 1.04 19.40
C VAL A 345 -0.62 1.54 20.14
N PRO A 346 -0.74 2.07 21.37
CA PRO A 346 0.42 2.53 22.11
C PRO A 346 1.24 1.28 22.44
N LYS A 347 2.44 1.16 21.89
CA LYS A 347 3.48 0.30 22.46
C LYS A 347 4.37 1.20 23.30
N ASP A 348 4.14 1.18 24.60
CA ASP A 348 4.84 1.95 25.62
C ASP A 348 4.81 3.48 25.47
N GLU A 349 4.62 4.19 26.58
CA GLU A 349 4.59 5.65 26.64
C GLU A 349 5.92 6.33 26.26
N SER A 350 6.95 5.57 25.87
CA SER A 350 8.30 6.07 25.57
C SER A 350 8.53 6.51 24.13
N ALA A 351 7.63 6.19 23.19
CA ALA A 351 7.79 6.51 21.77
C ALA A 351 6.77 7.56 21.29
N ARG A 352 6.75 8.74 21.92
CA ARG A 352 6.11 9.90 21.30
C ARG A 352 6.99 10.41 20.16
N TYR A 353 6.47 10.28 18.95
CA TYR A 353 6.99 10.94 17.75
C TYR A 353 6.89 12.46 17.96
N ASP A 354 8.00 13.12 18.30
CA ASP A 354 8.07 14.58 18.20
C ASP A 354 8.26 14.96 16.72
N GLY A 355 7.50 15.93 16.24
CA GLY A 355 7.54 16.37 14.86
C GLY A 355 8.77 17.21 14.53
N SER A 356 9.94 16.91 15.11
CA SER A 356 11.18 17.65 14.84
C SER A 356 12.25 16.76 14.21
N THR A 357 12.25 16.72 12.88
CA THR A 357 13.50 16.57 12.12
C THR A 357 13.33 17.34 10.80
N THR A 358 14.05 18.46 10.75
CA THR A 358 14.34 19.29 9.57
C THR A 358 15.04 18.50 8.48
#